data_AF-A0A6P6YDD7-F1
#
_entry.id   AF-A0A6P6YDD7-F1
#
_cell.length_a   1.000
_cell.length_b   1.000
_cell.length_c   1.000
_cell.angle_alpha   90.00
_cell.angle_beta   90.00
_cell.angle_gamma   90.00
#
_symmetry.space_group_name_H-M   'P 1'
#
loop_
_entity.id
_entity.type
_entity.pdbx_description
1 polymer ?
#
loop_
_entity_poly.entity_id
_entity_poly.type
_entity_poly.pdbx_seq_one_letter_code
_entity_poly.pdbx_strand_id
1 'polypeptide(L)'
;MIHSDDNGGAGGGGAKAATPIGQVGVKIPDGKQQLGNSGREEEKRQDKWIEDLPTLPIPDLEKTMERYLDGLESVIQSTLQMEQTRLIVKDFLYGNNDNNDDDHSEGKRLQKLLIEYAKQTDNWVS
;
A
#
# COMPACT_ATOMS: atom_id res chain seq x y z
N MET A 1 -9.43 -67.39 19.57
CA MET A 1 -9.09 -68.44 20.53
C MET A 1 -7.77 -68.04 21.17
N ILE A 2 -7.78 -67.75 22.49
CA ILE A 2 -6.70 -67.94 23.50
C ILE A 2 -5.38 -67.13 23.23
N HIS A 3 -5.05 -66.08 24.01
CA HIS A 3 -4.08 -66.06 25.17
C HIS A 3 -2.74 -66.75 24.84
N SER A 4 -1.53 -66.32 25.20
CA SER A 4 -0.91 -65.22 25.95
C SER A 4 0.62 -65.33 25.71
N ASP A 5 1.42 -64.51 26.39
CA ASP A 5 2.83 -64.75 26.79
C ASP A 5 3.92 -64.52 25.72
N ASP A 6 5.15 -64.11 26.00
CA ASP A 6 5.85 -63.46 27.13
C ASP A 6 7.25 -63.07 26.57
N ASN A 7 7.88 -62.15 27.29
CA ASN A 7 9.20 -61.54 27.27
C ASN A 7 10.41 -62.40 26.85
N GLY A 8 11.43 -61.74 26.26
CA GLY A 8 12.76 -62.31 26.04
C GLY A 8 13.73 -61.34 25.38
N GLY A 9 14.58 -60.67 26.17
CA GLY A 9 15.64 -59.79 25.69
C GLY A 9 16.92 -60.53 25.29
N ALA A 10 17.80 -59.86 24.51
CA ALA A 10 19.23 -60.15 24.43
C ALA A 10 20.04 -59.07 23.67
N GLY A 11 21.17 -58.66 24.27
CA GLY A 11 22.42 -58.26 23.60
C GLY A 11 22.55 -56.81 23.12
N GLY A 12 23.61 -56.04 23.37
CA GLY A 12 24.92 -56.35 23.94
C GLY A 12 26.03 -55.70 23.10
N GLY A 13 26.88 -54.88 23.73
CA GLY A 13 28.31 -54.77 23.38
C GLY A 13 28.82 -53.45 22.78
N GLY A 14 29.82 -52.87 23.45
CA GLY A 14 31.03 -52.40 22.76
C GLY A 14 31.41 -50.92 22.87
N ALA A 15 31.76 -50.45 24.07
CA ALA A 15 32.49 -49.19 24.22
C ALA A 15 33.95 -49.33 23.73
N LYS A 16 34.43 -48.36 22.94
CA LYS A 16 35.86 -48.09 22.75
C LYS A 16 36.16 -46.62 23.00
N ALA A 17 37.12 -46.38 23.87
CA ALA A 17 37.61 -45.08 24.28
C ALA A 17 38.52 -44.45 23.21
N ALA A 18 38.42 -43.13 23.05
CA ALA A 18 39.49 -42.26 22.57
C ALA A 18 39.24 -40.82 23.07
N THR A 19 40.23 -40.23 23.72
CA THR A 19 40.41 -38.77 23.95
C THR A 19 41.81 -38.47 23.37
N PRO A 20 42.21 -37.24 23.01
CA PRO A 20 41.61 -35.93 23.29
C PRO A 20 41.67 -34.93 22.11
N ILE A 21 41.22 -33.68 22.31
CA ILE A 21 41.93 -32.41 21.97
C ILE A 21 40.97 -31.24 22.30
N GLY A 22 41.51 -30.22 22.95
CA GLY A 22 40.77 -29.18 23.68
C GLY A 22 39.69 -28.44 22.88
N GLN A 23 38.48 -28.47 23.41
CA GLN A 23 37.38 -27.62 22.99
C GLN A 23 37.48 -26.31 23.79
N VAL A 24 38.07 -25.28 23.16
CA VAL A 24 37.92 -23.89 23.61
C VAL A 24 36.43 -23.57 23.57
N GLY A 25 35.82 -23.44 24.76
CA GLY A 25 34.42 -23.07 24.90
C GLY A 25 34.18 -21.65 24.42
N VAL A 26 33.78 -21.49 23.16
CA VAL A 26 33.06 -20.29 22.72
C VAL A 26 31.66 -20.41 23.31
N LYS A 27 31.42 -19.70 24.41
CA LYS A 27 30.09 -19.51 24.96
C LYS A 27 29.34 -18.65 23.96
N ILE A 28 28.56 -19.27 23.07
CA ILE A 28 27.55 -18.55 22.28
C ILE A 28 26.52 -18.09 23.30
N PRO A 29 26.36 -16.78 23.55
CA PRO A 29 25.23 -16.35 24.36
C PRO A 29 23.98 -16.64 23.55
N ASP A 30 23.09 -17.48 24.10
CA ASP A 30 21.70 -17.58 23.68
C ASP A 30 21.12 -16.18 23.62
N GLY A 31 21.09 -15.62 22.41
CA GLY A 31 20.52 -14.32 22.11
C GLY A 31 19.01 -14.39 22.20
N LYS A 32 18.49 -14.58 23.42
CA LYS A 32 17.16 -14.08 23.75
C LYS A 32 17.32 -12.56 23.82
N GLN A 33 17.23 -11.92 22.65
CA GLN A 33 16.95 -10.50 22.59
C GLN A 33 15.66 -10.31 23.40
N GLN A 34 15.80 -9.74 24.59
CA GLN A 34 14.67 -9.14 25.27
C GLN A 34 14.20 -8.04 24.32
N LEU A 35 13.07 -8.24 23.64
CA LEU A 35 12.31 -7.13 23.10
C LEU A 35 11.94 -6.26 24.32
N GLY A 36 12.80 -5.30 24.64
CA GLY A 36 12.48 -4.27 25.61
C GLY A 36 11.24 -3.53 25.13
N ASN A 37 10.46 -3.00 26.08
CA ASN A 37 9.29 -2.16 25.83
C ASN A 37 9.51 -1.09 24.74
N SER A 38 10.75 -0.63 24.57
CA SER A 38 11.16 0.36 23.55
C SER A 38 10.75 -0.01 22.12
N GLY A 39 10.89 -1.26 21.67
CA GLY A 39 10.55 -1.63 20.29
C GLY A 39 9.04 -1.65 20.05
N ARG A 40 8.28 -2.07 21.07
CA ARG A 40 6.81 -2.07 21.04
C ARG A 40 6.23 -0.66 21.10
N GLU A 41 6.91 0.24 21.80
CA GLU A 41 6.54 1.66 21.85
C GLU A 41 6.87 2.37 20.54
N GLU A 42 7.96 2.01 19.86
CA GLU A 42 8.35 2.59 18.58
C GLU A 42 7.42 2.15 17.43
N GLU A 43 7.05 0.87 17.37
CA GLU A 43 6.05 0.33 16.43
C GLU A 43 4.68 1.01 16.62
N LYS A 44 4.19 1.09 17.86
CA LYS A 44 2.94 1.81 18.19
C LYS A 44 2.99 3.31 17.87
N ARG A 45 4.17 3.92 17.96
CA ARG A 45 4.35 5.32 17.58
C ARG A 45 4.26 5.48 16.07
N GLN A 46 4.86 4.59 15.29
CA GLN A 46 4.78 4.60 13.83
C GLN A 46 3.34 4.44 13.33
N ASP A 47 2.58 3.51 13.90
CA ASP A 47 1.16 3.30 13.55
C ASP A 47 0.33 4.56 13.79
N LYS A 48 0.57 5.26 14.90
CA LYS A 48 -0.12 6.51 15.23
C LYS A 48 0.11 7.60 14.17
N TRP A 49 1.30 7.73 13.60
CA TRP A 49 1.57 8.75 12.58
C TRP A 49 0.82 8.47 11.28
N ILE A 50 0.62 7.18 10.95
CA ILE A 50 -0.11 6.77 9.75
C ILE A 50 -1.60 7.11 9.88
N GLU A 51 -2.18 6.89 11.07
CA GLU A 51 -3.57 7.25 11.37
C GLU A 51 -3.82 8.77 11.36
N ASP A 52 -2.80 9.58 11.67
CA ASP A 52 -2.87 11.04 11.69
C ASP A 52 -2.67 11.69 10.30
N LEU A 53 -2.42 10.92 9.24
CA LEU A 53 -2.23 11.48 7.89
C LEU A 53 -3.56 11.99 7.30
N PRO A 54 -3.55 13.17 6.65
CA PRO A 54 -4.73 13.66 6.00
C PRO A 54 -5.10 12.78 4.80
N THR A 55 -6.40 12.60 4.59
CA THR A 55 -6.94 11.98 3.38
C THR A 55 -6.53 12.80 2.15
N LEU A 56 -6.22 12.10 1.04
CA LEU A 56 -5.80 12.77 -0.19
C LEU A 56 -6.95 13.63 -0.75
N PRO A 57 -6.75 14.95 -0.94
CA PRO A 57 -7.81 15.81 -1.45
C PRO A 57 -8.07 15.55 -2.94
N ILE A 58 -9.32 15.71 -3.36
CA ILE A 58 -9.68 15.82 -4.77
C ILE A 58 -9.62 17.29 -5.18
N PRO A 59 -8.84 17.67 -6.20
CA PRO A 59 -8.76 19.05 -6.66
C PRO A 59 -10.06 19.50 -7.35
N ASP A 60 -10.28 20.81 -7.36
CA ASP A 60 -11.37 21.42 -8.11
C ASP A 60 -11.23 21.13 -9.63
N LEU A 61 -12.36 20.83 -10.27
CA LEU A 61 -12.37 20.37 -11.66
C LEU A 61 -11.89 21.46 -12.62
N GLU A 62 -12.39 22.69 -12.47
CA GLU A 62 -12.04 23.80 -13.35
C GLU A 62 -10.56 24.13 -13.23
N LYS A 63 -10.04 24.25 -11.99
CA LYS A 63 -8.61 24.49 -11.75
C LYS A 63 -7.71 23.37 -12.30
N THR A 64 -8.20 22.12 -12.25
CA THR A 64 -7.46 20.98 -12.81
C THR A 64 -7.38 21.08 -14.33
N MET A 65 -8.49 21.46 -14.98
CA MET A 65 -8.54 21.67 -16.43
C MET A 65 -7.73 22.88 -16.89
N GLU A 66 -7.69 23.97 -16.13
CA GLU A 66 -6.80 25.11 -16.38
C GLU A 66 -5.34 24.67 -16.39
N ARG A 67 -4.89 23.98 -15.34
CA ARG A 67 -3.51 23.47 -15.24
C ARG A 67 -3.18 22.47 -16.35
N TYR A 68 -4.14 21.65 -16.76
CA TYR A 68 -3.98 20.74 -17.88
C TYR A 68 -3.69 21.51 -19.17
N LEU A 69 -4.45 22.56 -19.46
CA LEU A 69 -4.24 23.39 -20.64
C LEU A 69 -2.89 24.14 -20.58
N ASP A 70 -2.53 24.69 -19.43
CA ASP A 70 -1.24 25.38 -19.22
C ASP A 70 -0.05 24.42 -19.47
N GLY A 71 -0.15 23.18 -19.00
CA GLY A 71 0.87 22.16 -19.23
C GLY A 71 1.01 21.80 -20.71
N LEU A 72 -0.11 21.73 -21.43
CA LEU A 72 -0.14 21.40 -22.86
C LEU A 72 0.39 22.50 -23.77
N GLU A 73 0.22 23.77 -23.42
CA GLU A 73 0.64 24.89 -24.26
C GLU A 73 2.15 24.87 -24.56
N SER A 74 2.95 24.34 -23.64
CA SER A 74 4.40 24.17 -23.82
C SER A 74 4.80 22.99 -24.72
N VAL A 75 3.89 22.03 -24.93
CA VAL A 75 4.18 20.75 -25.60
C VAL A 75 3.55 20.68 -26.99
N ILE A 76 2.34 21.21 -27.15
CA ILE A 76 1.60 21.18 -28.41
C ILE A 76 2.01 22.38 -29.27
N GLN A 77 2.78 22.10 -30.33
CA GLN A 77 3.24 23.12 -31.28
C GLN A 77 2.14 23.58 -32.26
N SER A 78 1.11 22.77 -32.47
CA SER A 78 0.02 23.08 -33.39
C SER A 78 -1.05 23.92 -32.69
N THR A 79 -1.22 25.16 -33.14
CA THR A 79 -2.27 26.07 -32.67
C THR A 79 -3.67 25.47 -32.84
N LEU A 80 -3.92 24.84 -33.98
CA LEU A 80 -5.20 24.18 -34.27
C LEU A 80 -5.52 23.07 -33.25
N GLN A 81 -4.53 22.23 -32.92
CA GLN A 81 -4.72 21.17 -31.92
C GLN A 81 -5.02 21.77 -30.54
N MET A 82 -4.30 22.83 -30.15
CA MET A 82 -4.54 23.49 -28.87
C MET A 82 -5.94 24.13 -28.79
N GLU A 83 -6.41 24.75 -29.87
CA GLU A 83 -7.77 25.29 -29.95
C GLU A 83 -8.84 24.20 -29.85
N GLN A 84 -8.65 23.07 -30.55
CA GLN A 84 -9.52 21.91 -30.44
C GLN A 84 -9.56 21.37 -29.01
N THR A 85 -8.41 21.27 -28.33
CA THR A 85 -8.34 20.84 -26.94
C THR A 85 -9.10 21.80 -26.02
N ARG A 86 -8.97 23.12 -26.20
CA ARG A 86 -9.73 24.11 -25.42
C ARG A 86 -11.24 23.94 -25.59
N LEU A 87 -11.70 23.64 -26.81
CA LEU A 87 -13.13 23.36 -27.06
C LEU A 87 -13.60 22.07 -26.36
N ILE A 88 -12.80 21.01 -26.42
CA ILE A 88 -13.10 19.74 -25.72
C ILE A 88 -13.16 19.95 -24.21
N VAL A 89 -12.20 20.68 -23.63
CA VAL A 89 -12.20 20.99 -22.19
C VAL A 89 -13.41 21.83 -21.81
N LYS A 90 -13.78 22.82 -22.62
CA LYS A 90 -14.99 23.62 -22.39
C LYS A 90 -16.25 22.76 -22.38
N ASP A 91 -16.41 21.88 -23.36
CA ASP A 91 -17.54 20.95 -23.43
C ASP A 91 -17.54 19.96 -22.25
N PHE A 92 -16.36 19.49 -21.82
CA PHE A 92 -16.24 18.63 -20.66
C PHE A 92 -16.69 19.31 -19.35
N LEU A 93 -16.34 20.59 -19.18
CA LEU A 93 -16.67 21.38 -17.99
C LEU A 93 -18.15 21.83 -17.95
N TYR A 94 -18.67 22.29 -19.09
CA TYR A 94 -19.95 23.00 -19.15
C TYR A 94 -21.03 22.27 -19.97
N GLY A 95 -20.66 21.24 -20.74
CA GLY A 95 -21.55 20.56 -21.66
C GLY A 95 -21.92 21.42 -22.88
N ASN A 96 -22.78 20.86 -23.72
CA ASN A 96 -23.18 21.45 -25.00
C ASN A 96 -24.56 22.17 -24.94
N ASN A 97 -25.07 22.48 -23.74
CA ASN A 97 -26.42 23.01 -23.58
C ASN A 97 -26.44 24.52 -23.30
N ASP A 98 -27.13 25.27 -24.18
CA ASP A 98 -27.38 26.72 -24.13
C ASP A 98 -28.21 27.19 -22.91
N ASN A 99 -28.70 26.27 -22.09
CA ASN A 99 -29.69 26.55 -21.04
C ASN A 99 -29.10 26.89 -19.66
N ASN A 100 -27.78 27.10 -19.55
CA ASN A 100 -27.08 27.36 -18.27
C ASN A 100 -27.37 26.31 -17.18
N ASP A 101 -27.78 25.10 -17.56
CA ASP A 101 -28.00 24.01 -16.62
C ASP A 101 -26.67 23.27 -16.42
N ASP A 102 -25.84 23.90 -15.58
CA ASP A 102 -24.49 23.50 -15.25
C ASP A 102 -24.38 22.11 -14.62
N ASP A 103 -25.49 21.47 -14.27
CA ASP A 103 -25.52 20.23 -13.51
C ASP A 103 -25.40 18.95 -14.37
N HIS A 104 -25.34 19.11 -15.70
CA HIS A 104 -25.38 18.00 -16.66
C HIS A 104 -24.10 17.79 -17.50
N SER A 105 -23.02 18.53 -17.27
CA SER A 105 -21.76 18.24 -17.97
C SER A 105 -21.16 16.91 -17.52
N GLU A 106 -20.55 16.19 -18.46
CA GLU A 106 -19.93 14.89 -18.17
C GLU A 106 -18.81 15.02 -17.13
N GLY A 107 -18.00 16.09 -17.21
CA GLY A 107 -16.94 16.34 -16.26
C GLY A 107 -17.44 16.56 -14.84
N LYS A 108 -18.50 17.36 -14.64
CA LYS A 108 -19.10 17.56 -13.32
C LYS A 108 -19.75 16.29 -12.78
N ARG A 109 -20.38 15.48 -13.65
CA ARG A 109 -20.92 14.15 -13.26
C ARG A 109 -19.81 13.24 -12.75
N LEU A 110 -18.72 13.11 -13.49
CA LEU A 110 -17.58 12.27 -13.12
C LEU A 110 -16.89 12.77 -11.85
N GLN A 111 -16.73 14.09 -11.69
CA GLN A 111 -16.18 14.68 -10.47
C GLN A 111 -17.02 14.37 -9.23
N LYS A 112 -18.36 14.46 -9.33
CA LYS A 112 -19.27 14.06 -8.24
C LYS A 112 -19.08 12.59 -7.86
N LEU A 113 -19.01 11.69 -8.85
CA LEU A 113 -18.78 10.27 -8.60
C LEU A 113 -17.42 10.01 -7.94
N LEU A 114 -16.38 10.72 -8.37
CA LEU A 114 -15.04 10.63 -7.78
C LEU A 114 -15.04 11.08 -6.31
N ILE A 115 -15.74 12.18 -5.99
CA ILE A 115 -15.90 12.67 -4.62
C ILE A 115 -16.63 11.65 -3.74
N GLU A 116 -17.69 11.01 -4.24
CA GLU A 116 -18.37 9.95 -3.49
C GLU A 116 -17.48 8.71 -3.30
N TYR A 117 -16.66 8.36 -4.30
CA TYR A 117 -15.71 7.25 -4.20
C TYR A 117 -14.61 7.51 -3.17
N ALA A 118 -14.07 8.73 -3.11
CA ALA A 118 -13.04 9.10 -2.13
C ALA A 118 -13.54 9.10 -0.68
N LYS A 119 -14.85 9.19 -0.43
CA LYS A 119 -15.40 9.01 0.92
C LYS A 119 -15.38 7.55 1.40
N GLN A 120 -15.22 6.60 0.48
CA GLN A 120 -15.26 5.15 0.75
C GLN A 120 -13.88 4.51 0.76
N THR A 121 -12.83 5.28 0.53
CA THR A 121 -11.44 4.80 0.39
C THR A 121 -10.49 5.69 1.17
N ASP A 122 -9.43 5.11 1.74
CA ASP A 122 -8.40 5.89 2.45
C ASP A 122 -7.55 6.73 1.46
N ASN A 123 -7.40 6.22 0.24
CA ASN A 123 -6.75 6.88 -0.88
C ASN A 123 -7.44 6.49 -2.21
N TRP A 124 -7.96 7.49 -2.92
CA TRP A 124 -8.74 7.30 -4.15
C TRP A 124 -7.90 7.09 -5.43
N VAL A 125 -6.56 7.16 -5.33
CA VAL A 125 -5.62 6.88 -6.45
C VAL A 125 -4.61 5.78 -6.16
N SER A 126 -4.80 5.01 -5.08
CA SER A 126 -3.86 3.96 -4.66
C SER A 126 -3.95 2.67 -5.46
#